data_AF-Q49W10-F1
#
_entry.id   AF-Q49W10-F1
#
_cell.length_a   1.000
_cell.length_b   1.000
_cell.length_c   1.000
_cell.angle_alpha   90.00
_cell.angle_beta   90.00
_cell.angle_gamma   90.00
#
_symmetry.space_group_name_H-M   'P 1'
#
loop_
_entity.id
_entity.type
_entity.pdbx_description
1 polymer ?
#
loop_
_entity_poly.entity_id
_entity_poly.type
_entity_poly.pdbx_seq_one_letter_code
_entity_poly.pdbx_strand_id
1 'polypeptide(L)'
;MIKEQFKDSYKLLKKHLKDINESEATFQPDIANNNIKWQLGHLILLNDFLVFETINGDNALKQPVTKYFLWGTSPLNFDGNEPSFEELKLLLDEQFDRIFNNLEEQLKKIEVKQ
;
A
#
# COMPACT_ATOMS: atom_id res chain seq x y z
N MET A 1 -7.12 -18.00 10.65
CA MET A 1 -5.82 -17.68 11.28
C MET A 1 -5.05 -16.62 10.49
N ILE A 2 -4.70 -16.83 9.22
CA ILE A 2 -3.93 -15.85 8.41
C ILE A 2 -4.72 -14.57 8.09
N LYS A 3 -6.01 -14.66 7.69
CA LYS A 3 -6.86 -13.48 7.43
C LYS A 3 -6.94 -12.52 8.62
N GLU A 4 -7.10 -13.06 9.83
CA GLU A 4 -7.13 -12.25 11.05
C GLU A 4 -5.75 -11.64 11.36
N GLN A 5 -4.64 -12.34 11.14
CA GLN A 5 -3.30 -11.77 11.30
C GLN A 5 -3.05 -10.57 10.37
N PHE A 6 -3.45 -10.67 9.10
CA PHE A 6 -3.40 -9.53 8.18
C PHE A 6 -4.28 -8.39 8.68
N LYS A 7 -5.52 -8.70 9.05
CA LYS A 7 -6.48 -7.71 9.54
C LYS A 7 -5.95 -6.95 10.77
N ASP A 8 -5.36 -7.66 11.72
CA ASP A 8 -4.83 -7.06 12.94
C ASP A 8 -3.56 -6.24 12.67
N SER A 9 -2.72 -6.67 11.74
CA SER A 9 -1.56 -5.89 11.29
C SER A 9 -2.00 -4.57 10.64
N TYR A 10 -3.01 -4.59 9.78
CA TYR A 10 -3.59 -3.37 9.18
C TYR A 10 -4.24 -2.48 10.24
N LYS A 11 -5.01 -3.03 11.19
CA LYS A 11 -5.57 -2.25 12.30
C LYS A 11 -4.48 -1.56 13.13
N LEU A 12 -3.41 -2.28 13.45
CA LEU A 12 -2.30 -1.75 14.24
C LEU A 12 -1.60 -0.62 13.49
N LEU A 13 -1.26 -0.84 12.22
CA LEU A 13 -0.66 0.19 11.37
C LEU A 13 -1.55 1.44 11.33
N LYS A 14 -2.83 1.30 11.02
CA LYS A 14 -3.78 2.41 10.99
C LYS A 14 -3.87 3.17 12.31
N LYS A 15 -3.85 2.45 13.44
CA LYS A 15 -3.82 3.07 14.76
C LYS A 15 -2.61 3.99 14.93
N HIS A 16 -1.43 3.58 14.45
CA HIS A 16 -0.23 4.40 14.52
C HIS A 16 -0.20 5.57 13.53
N LEU A 17 -0.90 5.46 12.39
CA LEU A 17 -0.98 6.52 11.39
C LEU A 17 -2.05 7.57 11.69
N LYS A 18 -3.02 7.25 12.56
CA LYS A 18 -4.23 8.04 12.79
C LYS A 18 -3.94 9.51 13.12
N ASP A 19 -3.01 9.75 14.04
CA ASP A 19 -2.75 11.08 14.59
C ASP A 19 -1.65 11.84 13.84
N ILE A 20 -1.05 11.22 12.81
CA ILE A 20 0.01 11.83 12.00
C ILE A 20 -0.63 12.68 10.89
N ASN A 21 -0.29 13.96 10.84
CA ASN A 21 -0.74 14.87 9.77
C ASN A 21 0.25 14.93 8.60
N GLU A 22 -0.13 15.62 7.50
CA GLU A 22 0.72 15.75 6.30
C GLU A 22 2.11 16.34 6.61
N SER A 23 2.20 17.35 7.47
CA SER A 23 3.47 18.00 7.80
C SER A 23 4.41 17.04 8.55
N GLU A 24 3.88 16.24 9.48
CA GLU A 24 4.66 15.21 10.18
C GLU A 24 5.04 14.07 9.23
N ALA A 25 4.14 13.71 8.32
CA ALA A 25 4.38 12.62 7.38
C ALA A 25 5.42 12.96 6.31
N THR A 26 5.50 14.23 5.92
CA THR A 26 6.43 14.74 4.91
C THR A 26 7.77 15.17 5.48
N PHE A 27 7.88 15.32 6.81
CA PHE A 27 9.14 15.64 7.47
C PHE A 27 10.19 14.56 7.17
N GLN A 28 11.31 14.98 6.57
CA GLN A 28 12.43 14.11 6.23
C GLN A 28 13.59 14.35 7.23
N PRO A 29 13.93 13.37 8.08
CA PRO A 29 15.09 13.47 8.97
C PRO A 29 16.41 13.46 8.19
N ASP A 30 17.41 14.21 8.65
CA ASP A 30 18.74 14.29 8.00
C ASP A 30 19.46 12.92 7.88
N ILE A 31 19.13 11.99 8.78
CA ILE A 31 19.72 10.64 8.82
C ILE A 31 19.00 9.64 7.89
N ALA A 32 17.92 10.05 7.22
CA ALA A 32 17.06 9.16 6.45
C ALA A 32 16.74 9.72 5.05
N ASN A 33 16.88 8.87 4.03
CA ASN A 33 16.54 9.24 2.65
C ASN A 33 15.02 9.33 2.38
N ASN A 34 14.18 8.85 3.30
CA ASN A 34 12.73 8.73 3.13
C ASN A 34 11.99 9.32 4.34
N ASN A 35 10.74 9.74 4.13
CA ASN A 35 9.82 10.18 5.17
C ASN A 35 8.63 9.19 5.32
N ILE A 36 7.76 9.43 6.30
CA ILE A 36 6.64 8.52 6.62
C ILE A 36 5.66 8.43 5.44
N LYS A 37 5.39 9.54 4.72
CA LYS A 37 4.56 9.55 3.51
C LYS A 37 5.10 8.59 2.46
N TRP A 38 6.40 8.65 2.18
CA TRP A 38 7.06 7.73 1.25
C TRP A 38 6.97 6.28 1.74
N GLN A 39 7.21 6.02 3.03
CA GLN A 39 7.17 4.66 3.59
C GLN A 39 5.78 4.03 3.47
N LEU A 40 4.71 4.80 3.72
CA LEU A 40 3.35 4.31 3.58
C LEU A 40 2.99 4.03 2.11
N GLY A 41 3.32 4.94 1.19
CA GLY A 41 3.09 4.71 -0.23
C GLY A 41 3.90 3.52 -0.76
N HIS A 42 5.14 3.35 -0.28
CA HIS A 42 5.99 2.21 -0.61
C HIS A 42 5.37 0.88 -0.14
N LEU A 43 4.87 0.83 1.10
CA LEU A 43 4.20 -0.34 1.65
C LEU A 43 2.96 -0.73 0.82
N ILE A 44 2.13 0.25 0.45
CA ILE A 44 0.93 0.02 -0.37
C ILE A 44 1.32 -0.56 -1.74
N LEU A 45 2.24 0.09 -2.45
CA LEU A 45 2.71 -0.39 -3.76
C LEU A 45 3.31 -1.80 -3.67
N LEU A 46 4.12 -2.07 -2.63
CA LEU A 46 4.77 -3.35 -2.45
C LEU A 46 3.77 -4.47 -2.17
N ASN A 47 2.76 -4.22 -1.33
CA ASN A 47 1.68 -5.17 -1.09
C ASN A 47 0.91 -5.46 -2.39
N ASP A 48 0.60 -4.42 -3.17
CA ASP A 48 -0.09 -4.61 -4.45
C ASP A 48 0.73 -5.46 -5.42
N PHE A 49 2.03 -5.19 -5.51
CA PHE A 49 2.96 -5.92 -6.36
C PHE A 49 3.06 -7.40 -5.97
N LEU A 50 3.27 -7.70 -4.68
CA LEU A 50 3.43 -9.08 -4.21
C LEU A 50 2.13 -9.90 -4.32
N VAL A 51 0.98 -9.24 -4.17
CA VAL A 51 -0.30 -9.91 -4.01
C VAL A 51 -1.08 -9.97 -5.31
N PHE A 52 -1.27 -8.85 -6.02
CA PHE A 52 -2.14 -8.85 -7.21
C PHE A 52 -1.49 -9.53 -8.43
N GLU A 53 -0.16 -9.40 -8.61
CA GLU A 53 0.51 -10.09 -9.72
C GLU A 53 0.28 -11.61 -9.65
N THR A 54 0.25 -12.18 -8.44
CA THR A 54 0.02 -13.61 -8.22
C THR A 54 -1.46 -14.01 -8.28
N ILE A 55 -2.39 -13.11 -7.91
CA ILE A 55 -3.83 -13.41 -7.83
C ILE A 55 -4.54 -13.23 -9.17
N ASN A 56 -4.26 -12.14 -9.90
CA ASN A 56 -5.02 -11.77 -11.09
C ASN A 56 -4.15 -11.33 -12.28
N GLY A 57 -2.82 -11.30 -12.12
CA GLY A 57 -1.89 -10.89 -13.17
C GLY A 57 -1.80 -9.37 -13.37
N ASP A 58 -2.39 -8.58 -12.47
CA ASP A 58 -2.29 -7.12 -12.52
C ASP A 58 -0.87 -6.69 -12.14
N ASN A 59 -0.24 -5.94 -13.04
CA ASN A 59 1.10 -5.42 -12.80
C ASN A 59 1.01 -4.08 -12.07
N ALA A 60 1.16 -4.12 -10.75
CA ALA A 60 1.15 -2.93 -9.90
C ALA A 60 2.20 -1.87 -10.30
N LEU A 61 3.31 -2.28 -10.93
CA LEU A 61 4.37 -1.38 -11.39
C LEU A 61 3.98 -0.53 -12.61
N LYS A 62 2.84 -0.84 -13.26
CA LYS A 62 2.28 0.01 -14.32
C LYS A 62 1.43 1.16 -13.76
N GLN A 63 1.15 1.18 -12.46
CA GLN A 63 0.36 2.25 -11.86
C GLN A 63 1.17 3.57 -11.87
N PRO A 64 0.53 4.74 -12.11
CA PRO A 64 1.21 6.03 -12.12
C PRO A 64 1.99 6.33 -10.83
N VAL A 65 1.50 5.84 -9.68
CA VAL A 65 2.14 6.05 -8.37
C VAL A 65 3.50 5.36 -8.22
N THR A 66 3.83 4.42 -9.12
CA THR A 66 5.11 3.69 -9.12
C THR A 66 6.30 4.64 -9.20
N LYS A 67 6.21 5.74 -9.96
CA LYS A 67 7.31 6.72 -10.07
C LYS A 67 7.66 7.41 -8.74
N TYR A 68 6.74 7.38 -7.77
CA TYR A 68 6.92 8.01 -6.47
C TYR A 68 7.39 7.01 -5.41
N PHE A 69 6.91 5.76 -5.45
CA PHE A 69 7.06 4.82 -4.34
C PHE A 69 7.81 3.52 -4.69
N LEU A 70 8.40 3.39 -5.88
CA LEU A 70 9.21 2.23 -6.25
C LEU A 70 10.55 2.18 -5.49
N TRP A 71 11.18 1.02 -5.40
CA TRP A 71 12.54 0.89 -4.91
C TRP A 71 13.50 1.87 -5.62
N GLY A 72 14.32 2.55 -4.83
CA GLY A 72 15.27 3.53 -5.34
C GLY A 72 14.70 4.93 -5.57
N THR A 73 13.39 5.15 -5.37
CA THR A 73 12.82 6.51 -5.28
C THR A 73 12.93 7.05 -3.86
N SER A 74 12.63 8.34 -3.70
CA SER A 74 12.63 9.07 -2.44
C SER A 74 11.64 10.24 -2.54
N PRO A 75 11.40 11.00 -1.45
CA PRO A 75 10.63 12.25 -1.52
C PRO A 75 11.14 13.27 -2.55
N LEU A 76 12.41 13.19 -2.98
CA LEU A 76 12.95 14.03 -4.05
C LEU A 76 12.34 13.74 -5.43
N ASN A 77 11.65 12.61 -5.58
CA ASN A 77 10.94 12.24 -6.81
C ASN A 77 9.49 12.75 -6.84
N PHE A 78 9.01 13.38 -5.77
CA PHE A 78 7.67 13.94 -5.70
C PHE A 78 7.59 15.22 -6.55
N ASP A 79 6.51 15.36 -7.32
CA ASP A 79 6.32 16.44 -8.28
C ASP A 79 5.05 17.27 -7.99
N GLY A 80 4.42 17.05 -6.84
CA GLY A 80 3.17 17.69 -6.41
C GLY A 80 1.91 16.96 -6.88
N ASN A 81 2.04 15.93 -7.73
CA ASN A 81 0.92 15.09 -8.14
C ASN A 81 0.93 13.72 -7.43
N GLU A 82 1.84 13.49 -6.49
CA GLU A 82 1.81 12.30 -5.66
C GLU A 82 0.61 12.35 -4.68
N PRO A 83 0.05 11.19 -4.29
CA PRO A 83 -1.02 11.14 -3.30
C PRO A 83 -0.62 11.83 -1.99
N SER A 84 -1.53 12.62 -1.43
CA SER A 84 -1.45 13.12 -0.06
C SER A 84 -1.43 11.98 0.96
N PHE A 85 -0.97 12.27 2.17
CA PHE A 85 -0.93 11.29 3.24
C PHE A 85 -2.31 10.78 3.64
N GLU A 86 -3.33 11.64 3.60
CA GLU A 86 -4.73 11.22 3.82
C GLU A 86 -5.23 10.29 2.70
N GLU A 87 -4.92 10.57 1.44
CA GLU A 87 -5.22 9.65 0.33
C GLU A 87 -4.52 8.30 0.51
N LEU A 88 -3.26 8.29 0.97
CA LEU A 88 -2.56 7.05 1.28
C LEU A 88 -3.21 6.26 2.42
N LYS A 89 -3.74 6.93 3.46
CA LYS A 89 -4.50 6.25 4.53
C LYS A 89 -5.77 5.60 3.99
N LEU A 90 -6.50 6.29 3.11
CA LEU A 90 -7.69 5.75 2.44
C LEU A 90 -7.34 4.55 1.55
N LEU A 91 -6.26 4.65 0.77
CA LEU A 91 -5.78 3.54 -0.07
C LEU A 91 -5.38 2.32 0.77
N LEU A 92 -4.76 2.52 1.92
CA LEU A 92 -4.43 1.43 2.86
C LEU A 92 -5.71 0.77 3.40
N ASP A 93 -6.75 1.55 3.71
CA ASP A 93 -8.04 1.03 4.15
C ASP A 93 -8.68 0.14 3.09
N GLU A 94 -8.69 0.59 1.84
CA GLU A 94 -9.28 -0.15 0.71
C GLU A 94 -8.45 -1.37 0.31
N GLN A 95 -7.12 -1.31 0.44
CA GLN A 95 -6.23 -2.37 0.00
C GLN A 95 -6.53 -3.72 0.69
N PHE A 96 -6.85 -3.71 1.99
CA PHE A 96 -7.16 -4.93 2.73
C PHE A 96 -8.37 -5.66 2.12
N ASP A 97 -9.46 -4.95 1.90
CA ASP A 97 -10.69 -5.52 1.32
C ASP A 97 -10.45 -5.96 -0.12
N ARG A 98 -9.71 -5.17 -0.90
CA ARG A 98 -9.38 -5.50 -2.29
C ARG A 98 -8.58 -6.79 -2.40
N ILE A 99 -7.58 -7.00 -1.53
CA ILE A 99 -6.78 -8.24 -1.49
C ILE A 99 -7.66 -9.44 -1.19
N PHE A 100 -8.46 -9.39 -0.12
CA PHE A 100 -9.26 -10.55 0.30
C PHE A 100 -10.42 -10.86 -0.64
N ASN A 101 -11.07 -9.86 -1.22
CA ASN A 101 -12.13 -10.07 -2.20
C ASN A 101 -11.59 -10.78 -3.45
N ASN A 102 -10.44 -10.33 -3.98
CA ASN A 102 -9.82 -10.97 -5.14
C ASN A 102 -9.35 -12.40 -4.83
N LEU A 103 -8.80 -12.65 -3.63
CA LEU A 103 -8.46 -14.02 -3.19
C LEU A 103 -9.70 -14.92 -3.16
N GLU A 104 -10.80 -14.47 -2.56
CA GLU A 104 -12.05 -15.23 -2.49
C GLU A 104 -12.64 -15.51 -3.88
N GLU A 105 -12.54 -14.58 -4.82
CA GLU A 105 -12.94 -14.79 -6.22
C GLU A 105 -12.11 -15.88 -6.91
N GLN A 106 -10.79 -15.90 -6.70
CA GLN A 106 -9.94 -16.95 -7.29
C GLN A 106 -10.24 -18.32 -6.68
N LEU A 107 -10.51 -18.39 -5.38
CA LEU A 107 -10.91 -19.65 -4.72
C LEU A 107 -12.21 -20.21 -5.31
N LYS A 108 -13.23 -19.37 -5.50
CA LYS A 108 -14.50 -19.79 -6.12
C LYS A 108 -14.30 -20.33 -7.54
N LYS A 109 -13.40 -19.74 -8.34
CA LYS A 109 -13.09 -20.24 -9.70
C LYS A 109 -12.48 -21.64 -9.71
N ILE A 110 -11.79 -22.03 -8.65
CA ILE A 110 -11.20 -23.38 -8.52
C ILE A 110 -12.29 -24.40 -8.17
N GLU A 111 -13.23 -24.05 -7.30
CA GLU A 111 -14.35 -24.92 -6.90
C GLU A 111 -15.30 -25.26 -8.07
N VAL A 112 -15.49 -24.35 -9.03
CA VAL A 112 -16.32 -24.59 -10.22
C VAL A 112 -15.64 -25.51 -11.25
N LYS A 113 -14.34 -25.77 -11.12
CA LYS A 113 -13.56 -26.62 -12.05
C LYS A 113 -13.38 -28.06 -11.57
N GLN A 114 -13.94 -28.45 -10.42
CA GLN A 114 -13.97 -29.81 -9.90
C GLN A 114 -15.38 -30.41 -10.04
#